data_AF-A0A3G6ISV2-F1
#
_entry.id   AF-A0A3G6ISV2-F1
#
_cell.length_a   1.000
_cell.length_b   1.000
_cell.length_c   1.000
_cell.angle_alpha   90.00
_cell.angle_beta   90.00
_cell.angle_gamma   90.00
#
_symmetry.space_group_name_H-M   'P 1'
#
loop_
_entity.id
_entity.type
_entity.pdbx_description
1 polymer ?
#
loop_
_entity_poly.entity_id
_entity_poly.type
_entity_poly.pdbx_seq_one_letter_code
_entity_poly.pdbx_strand_id
1 'polypeptide(L)' 'MQTLSEPATYSAVQVARMLNIPRSTIYWKAQTDTAFQKDFGVIRVGDRVRFKKTTVDKHIY' A
#
# COMPACT_ATOMS: atom_id res chain seq x y z
N MET A 1 3.63 -19.11 -22.63
CA MET A 1 2.71 -18.16 -21.95
C MET A 1 3.41 -17.68 -20.69
N GLN A 2 3.90 -16.43 -20.64
CA GLN A 2 4.38 -15.86 -19.38
C GLN A 2 3.16 -15.63 -18.49
N THR A 3 3.02 -16.43 -17.44
CA THR A 3 2.13 -16.10 -16.32
C THR A 3 2.72 -14.87 -15.65
N LEU A 4 2.16 -13.70 -15.95
CA LEU A 4 2.46 -12.48 -15.20
C LEU A 4 2.05 -12.76 -13.76
N SER A 5 3.02 -13.07 -12.90
CA SER A 5 2.79 -13.25 -11.47
C SER A 5 2.06 -12.04 -10.93
N GLU A 6 1.06 -12.27 -10.08
CA GLU A 6 0.32 -11.18 -9.47
C GLU A 6 1.27 -10.15 -8.84
N PRO A 7 0.98 -8.85 -8.95
CA PRO A 7 1.83 -7.84 -8.39
C PRO A 7 1.97 -8.02 -6.87
N ALA A 8 3.21 -8.17 -6.40
CA ALA A 8 3.53 -8.35 -4.97
C ALA A 8 3.25 -7.08 -4.12
N THR A 9 2.82 -5.98 -4.75
CA THR A 9 2.53 -4.71 -4.08
C THR A 9 1.28 -4.04 -4.62
N TYR A 10 0.62 -3.27 -3.76
CA TYR A 10 -0.44 -2.35 -4.12
C TYR A 10 0.07 -0.92 -4.25
N SER A 11 -0.58 -0.13 -5.09
CA SER A 11 -0.42 1.34 -5.12
C SER A 11 -1.21 2.00 -4.00
N ALA A 12 -0.82 3.22 -3.63
CA ALA A 12 -1.59 4.06 -2.70
C ALA A 12 -3.07 4.23 -3.11
N VAL A 13 -3.37 4.25 -4.41
CA VAL A 13 -4.74 4.36 -4.93
C VAL A 13 -5.53 3.08 -4.67
N GLN A 14 -4.91 1.91 -4.85
CA GLN A 14 -5.56 0.64 -4.56
C GLN A 14 -5.85 0.49 -3.07
N VAL A 15 -4.87 0.78 -2.21
CA VAL A 15 -5.05 0.73 -0.74
C VAL A 15 -6.12 1.73 -0.28
N ALA A 16 -6.14 2.94 -0.83
CA ALA A 16 -7.19 3.93 -0.54
C ALA A 16 -8.60 3.40 -0.83
N ARG A 17 -8.78 2.73 -1.98
CA ARG A 17 -10.06 2.12 -2.36
C ARG A 17 -10.43 0.95 -1.46
N MET A 18 -9.47 0.10 -1.12
CA MET A 18 -9.68 -1.07 -0.26
C MET A 18 -10.12 -0.66 1.15
N LEU A 19 -9.48 0.37 1.71
CA LEU A 19 -9.77 0.88 3.04
C LEU A 19 -10.91 1.92 3.06
N ASN A 20 -11.48 2.25 1.89
CA ASN A 20 -12.47 3.31 1.70
C ASN A 20 -12.09 4.64 2.37
N ILE A 21 -10.84 5.07 2.22
CA ILE A 21 -10.32 6.34 2.75
C ILE A 21 -9.71 7.20 1.64
N PRO A 22 -9.67 8.54 1.82
CA PRO A 22 -9.11 9.43 0.82
C PRO A 22 -7.66 9.09 0.48
N ARG A 23 -7.32 9.18 -0.81
CA ARG A 23 -5.96 8.97 -1.30
C ARG A 23 -4.96 9.86 -0.56
N SER A 24 -5.28 11.13 -0.34
CA SER A 24 -4.44 12.08 0.39
C SER A 24 -4.09 11.58 1.81
N THR A 25 -5.05 10.98 2.50
CA THR A 25 -4.84 10.38 3.83
C THR A 25 -3.84 9.23 3.78
N ILE A 26 -3.92 8.36 2.77
CA ILE A 26 -2.93 7.28 2.58
C ILE A 26 -1.53 7.85 2.36
N TYR A 27 -1.39 8.88 1.52
CA TYR A 27 -0.08 9.50 1.27
C TYR A 27 0.47 10.18 2.52
N TRP A 28 -0.38 10.89 3.26
CA TRP A 28 0.02 11.53 4.51
C TRP A 28 0.51 10.47 5.51
N LYS A 29 -0.29 9.43 5.77
CA LYS A 29 0.10 8.35 6.69
C LYS A 29 1.37 7.62 6.24
N ALA A 30 1.53 7.35 4.94
CA ALA A 30 2.75 6.75 4.41
C ALA A 30 4.00 7.63 4.55
N GLN A 31 3.84 8.93 4.83
CA GLN A 31 4.95 9.88 5.04
C GLN A 31 5.20 10.16 6.53
N THR A 32 4.15 10.31 7.33
CA THR A 32 4.23 10.85 8.70
C THR A 32 4.01 9.80 9.78
N ASP A 33 3.29 8.72 9.49
CA ASP A 33 2.84 7.74 10.49
C ASP A 33 3.72 6.49 10.42
N THR A 34 4.71 6.41 11.33
CA THR A 34 5.67 5.30 11.38
C THR A 34 5.01 3.96 11.72
N ALA A 35 3.93 3.96 12.51
CA ALA A 35 3.18 2.74 12.82
C ALA A 35 2.50 2.22 11.55
N PHE A 36 1.78 3.11 10.85
CA PHE A 36 1.15 2.79 9.57
C PHE A 36 2.15 2.28 8.52
N GLN A 37 3.34 2.87 8.46
CA GLN A 37 4.39 2.42 7.53
C GLN A 37 4.83 0.99 7.77
N LYS A 38 4.98 0.59 9.06
CA LYS A 38 5.35 -0.77 9.45
C LYS A 38 4.19 -1.74 9.20
N ASP A 39 2.99 -1.37 9.63
CA ASP A 39 1.79 -2.21 9.58
C ASP A 39 1.38 -2.51 8.14
N PHE A 40 1.40 -1.51 7.26
CA PHE A 40 1.04 -1.66 5.86
C PHE A 40 2.21 -1.97 4.93
N GLY A 41 3.43 -2.09 5.47
CA GLY A 41 4.62 -2.45 4.70
C GLY A 41 4.90 -1.47 3.56
N VAL A 42 5.00 -0.18 3.90
CA VAL A 42 5.24 0.91 2.94
C VAL A 42 6.63 0.77 2.30
N ILE A 43 6.67 0.86 0.98
CA ILE A 43 7.89 0.85 0.16
C ILE A 43 7.88 2.12 -0.70
N ARG A 44 9.00 2.83 -0.73
CA ARG A 44 9.21 3.97 -1.64
C ARG A 44 10.01 3.51 -2.85
N VAL A 45 9.49 3.79 -4.04
CA VAL A 45 10.13 3.48 -5.33
C VAL A 45 10.18 4.77 -6.13
N GLY A 46 11.30 5.51 -5.99
CA GLY A 46 11.36 6.91 -6.43
C GLY A 46 10.27 7.74 -5.75
N ASP A 47 9.50 8.49 -6.54
CA ASP A 47 8.37 9.30 -6.05
C ASP A 47 7.09 8.50 -5.77
N ARG A 48 7.09 7.19 -6.04
CA ARG A 48 5.91 6.34 -5.90
C ARG A 48 5.90 5.65 -4.54
N VAL A 49 4.73 5.68 -3.90
CA VAL A 49 4.43 4.89 -2.69
C VAL A 49 3.77 3.59 -3.08
N ARG A 50 4.35 2.48 -2.63
CA ARG A 50 3.86 1.11 -2.78
C ARG A 50 3.66 0.47 -1.42
N PHE A 51 2.82 -0.55 -1.36
CA PHE A 51 2.48 -1.27 -0.12
C PHE A 51 2.61 -2.76 -0.37
N LYS A 52 3.24 -3.50 0.54
CA LYS A 52 3.34 -4.96 0.41
C LYS A 52 1.94 -5.58 0.42
N LYS A 53 1.65 -6.44 -0.56
CA LYS A 53 0.35 -7.12 -0.65
C LYS A 53 0.07 -7.96 0.62
N THR A 54 1.08 -8.70 1.09
CA THR A 54 0.99 -9.56 2.28
C THR A 54 0.70 -8.83 3.59
N THR A 55 1.04 -7.55 3.71
CA THR A 55 0.73 -6.75 4.91
C THR A 55 -0.62 -6.07 4.80
N VAL A 56 -0.95 -5.56 3.61
CA VAL A 56 -2.26 -4.94 3.33
C VAL A 56 -3.39 -5.96 3.45
N ASP A 57 -3.22 -7.17 2.90
CA ASP A 57 -4.25 -8.22 2.92
C ASP A 57 -4.60 -8.64 4.37
N LYS A 58 -3.65 -8.57 5.31
CA LYS A 58 -3.89 -8.84 6.76
C LYS A 58 -4.77 -7.81 7.47
N HIS A 59 -4.98 -6.64 6.86
CA HIS A 59 -5.78 -5.56 7.45
C HIS A 59 -7.18 -5.45 6.82
N ILE A 60 -7.41 -6.14 5.70
CA ILE A 60 -8.68 -6.11 4.96
C ILE A 60 -9.54 -7.36 5.26
N TYR A 61 -8.90 -8.44 5.73
CA TYR A 61 -9.54 -9.66 6.24
C TYR A 61 -9.48 -9.70 7.77
#